data_AF-A0A6B1E4T9-F1
#
_entry.id   AF-A0A6B1E4T9-F1
#
_cell.length_a   1.000
_cell.length_b   1.000
_cell.length_c   1.000
_cell.angle_alpha   90.00
_cell.angle_beta   90.00
_cell.angle_gamma   90.00
#
_symmetry.space_group_name_H-M   'P 1'
#
loop_
_entity.id
_entity.type
_entity.pdbx_description
1 polymer ?
#
loop_
_entity_poly.entity_id
_entity_poly.type
_entity_poly.pdbx_seq_one_letter_code
_entity_poly.pdbx_strand_id
1 'polypeptide(L)'
;MAQATHHEDGHHSNTVTLRGRQITVEGGIYTVVFVALAILTVIEVLSAEGLKAAIYDNPDAAAALEAIKAALLLIIAVIKSTLVIWFYMHLRDEHPLLAVVLLLPLLIAGLSILYLLAIPPGGYSL
;
A
#
# COMPACT_ATOMS: atom_id res chain seq x y z
N MET A 1 20.07 -3.81 -49.38
CA MET A 1 18.89 -3.23 -48.70
C MET A 1 18.97 -3.64 -47.25
N ALA A 2 19.11 -2.67 -46.36
CA ALA A 2 19.41 -2.89 -44.95
C ALA A 2 18.22 -3.52 -44.22
N GLN A 3 18.49 -4.61 -43.53
CA GLN A 3 17.60 -5.25 -42.57
C GLN A 3 17.56 -4.34 -41.32
N ALA A 4 16.41 -3.72 -41.05
CA ALA A 4 16.19 -3.01 -39.80
C ALA A 4 16.15 -4.04 -38.67
N THR A 5 17.26 -4.15 -37.93
CA THR A 5 17.30 -4.90 -36.67
C THR A 5 16.50 -4.11 -35.64
N HIS A 6 15.28 -4.57 -35.39
CA HIS A 6 14.49 -4.12 -34.25
C HIS A 6 15.23 -4.63 -32.99
N HIS A 7 16.07 -3.78 -32.42
CA HIS A 7 16.66 -3.99 -31.12
C HIS A 7 15.55 -3.80 -30.08
N GLU A 8 14.85 -4.88 -29.72
CA GLU A 8 14.07 -4.95 -28.48
C GLU A 8 15.06 -5.08 -27.31
N ASP A 9 15.65 -3.94 -26.94
CA ASP A 9 16.51 -3.82 -25.78
C ASP A 9 15.67 -3.80 -24.49
N GLY A 10 16.00 -4.68 -23.54
CA GLY A 10 15.81 -4.42 -22.10
C GLY A 10 14.66 -5.12 -21.36
N HIS A 11 14.81 -6.42 -21.06
CA HIS A 11 14.59 -7.04 -19.73
C HIS A 11 13.32 -6.72 -18.90
N HIS A 12 12.17 -6.38 -19.49
CA HIS A 12 10.88 -6.40 -18.80
C HIS A 12 9.86 -7.23 -19.59
N SER A 13 9.59 -8.45 -19.12
CA SER A 13 8.56 -9.31 -19.72
C SER A 13 7.17 -8.67 -19.53
N ASN A 14 6.54 -8.27 -20.63
CA ASN A 14 5.14 -7.80 -20.66
C ASN A 14 4.14 -8.94 -20.40
N THR A 15 4.60 -10.18 -20.30
CA THR A 15 3.78 -11.35 -20.03
C THR A 15 3.82 -11.69 -18.55
N VAL A 16 2.65 -11.74 -17.90
CA VAL A 16 2.47 -12.07 -16.48
C VAL A 16 1.59 -13.31 -16.36
N THR A 17 1.96 -14.24 -15.48
CA THR A 17 1.15 -15.43 -15.17
C THR A 17 0.20 -15.15 -14.00
N LEU A 18 -1.05 -14.87 -14.30
CA LEU A 18 -2.10 -14.66 -13.31
C LEU A 18 -2.96 -15.92 -13.23
N ARG A 19 -2.91 -16.61 -12.07
CA ARG A 19 -3.70 -17.85 -11.79
C ARG A 19 -3.54 -18.93 -12.87
N GLY A 20 -2.31 -19.13 -13.35
CA GLY A 20 -1.99 -20.12 -14.39
C GLY A 20 -2.31 -19.68 -15.83
N ARG A 21 -2.84 -18.48 -16.04
CA ARG A 21 -3.09 -17.90 -17.36
C ARG A 21 -2.06 -16.82 -17.66
N GLN A 22 -1.42 -16.90 -18.82
CA GLN A 22 -0.50 -15.86 -19.30
C GLN A 22 -1.33 -14.73 -19.89
N ILE A 23 -1.15 -13.52 -19.36
CA ILE A 23 -1.79 -12.30 -19.84
C ILE A 23 -0.66 -11.33 -20.20
N THR A 24 -0.69 -10.82 -21.42
CA THR A 24 0.22 -9.75 -21.86
C THR A 24 -0.42 -8.43 -21.51
N VAL A 25 0.21 -7.69 -20.60
CA VAL A 25 -0.24 -6.36 -20.17
C VAL A 25 0.91 -5.40 -20.44
N GLU A 26 0.61 -4.26 -21.06
CA GLU A 26 1.61 -3.21 -21.27
C GLU A 26 2.14 -2.73 -19.92
N GLY A 27 3.45 -2.85 -19.68
CA GLY A 27 4.09 -2.59 -18.38
C GLY A 27 4.17 -3.80 -17.43
N GLY A 28 3.74 -4.99 -17.86
CA GLY A 28 3.96 -6.25 -17.15
C GLY A 28 3.36 -6.27 -15.74
N ILE A 29 4.12 -6.82 -14.78
CA ILE A 29 3.65 -6.99 -13.39
C ILE A 29 3.39 -5.65 -12.69
N TYR A 30 4.11 -4.59 -13.05
CA TYR A 30 3.98 -3.28 -12.42
C TYR A 30 2.59 -2.68 -12.66
N THR A 31 2.04 -2.80 -13.87
CA THR A 31 0.69 -2.33 -14.19
C THR A 31 -0.36 -3.12 -13.41
N VAL A 32 -0.17 -4.42 -13.22
CA VAL A 32 -1.08 -5.26 -12.43
C VAL A 32 -1.09 -4.84 -10.97
N VAL A 33 0.09 -4.63 -10.38
CA VAL A 33 0.23 -4.19 -8.99
C VAL A 33 -0.30 -2.77 -8.82
N PHE A 34 -0.09 -1.87 -9.78
CA PHE A 34 -0.67 -0.53 -9.80
C PHE A 34 -2.19 -0.57 -9.70
N VAL A 35 -2.84 -1.38 -10.54
CA VAL A 35 -4.30 -1.55 -10.51
C VAL A 35 -4.76 -2.16 -9.19
N ALA A 36 -4.03 -3.13 -8.63
CA ALA A 36 -4.34 -3.71 -7.33
C ALA A 36 -4.26 -2.66 -6.20
N LEU A 37 -3.23 -1.80 -6.20
CA LEU A 37 -3.10 -0.69 -5.25
C LEU A 37 -4.22 0.33 -5.41
N ALA A 38 -4.62 0.65 -6.65
CA ALA A 38 -5.75 1.53 -6.93
C ALA A 38 -7.06 0.95 -6.36
N ILE A 39 -7.33 -0.34 -6.59
CA ILE A 39 -8.51 -1.03 -6.05
C ILE A 39 -8.48 -1.04 -4.51
N LEU A 40 -7.36 -1.40 -3.89
CA LEU A 40 -7.19 -1.34 -2.44
C LEU A 40 -7.44 0.06 -1.89
N THR A 41 -7.07 1.11 -2.64
CA THR A 41 -7.30 2.51 -2.24
C THR A 41 -8.76 2.89 -2.34
N VAL A 42 -9.45 2.49 -3.39
CA VAL A 42 -10.90 2.69 -3.48
C VAL A 42 -11.62 1.98 -2.33
N ILE A 43 -11.27 0.71 -2.06
CA ILE A 43 -11.86 -0.05 -0.95
C ILE A 43 -11.60 0.63 0.39
N GLU A 44 -10.39 1.13 0.62
CA GLU A 44 -10.02 1.84 1.85
C GLU A 44 -10.90 3.07 2.08
N VAL A 45 -11.03 3.94 1.07
CA VAL A 45 -11.83 5.16 1.17
C VAL A 45 -13.30 4.83 1.38
N LEU A 46 -13.85 3.89 0.62
CA LEU A 46 -15.24 3.47 0.77
C LEU A 46 -15.52 2.85 2.15
N SER A 47 -14.58 2.06 2.67
CA SER A 47 -14.69 1.48 4.01
C SER A 47 -14.58 2.54 5.10
N ALA A 48 -13.66 3.50 4.95
CA ALA A 48 -13.45 4.58 5.92
C ALA A 48 -14.68 5.48 6.02
N GLU A 49 -15.22 5.93 4.89
CA GLU A 49 -16.42 6.78 4.85
C GLU A 49 -17.67 6.00 5.23
N GLY A 50 -17.81 4.75 4.78
CA GLY A 50 -18.93 3.88 5.14
C GLY A 50 -19.01 3.58 6.63
N LEU A 51 -17.90 3.22 7.27
CA LEU A 51 -17.89 2.99 8.72
C LEU A 51 -18.07 4.30 9.51
N LYS A 52 -17.57 5.43 9.01
CA LYS A 52 -17.81 6.73 9.63
C LYS A 52 -19.30 7.09 9.66
N ALA A 53 -20.01 6.88 8.54
CA ALA A 53 -21.46 7.05 8.50
C ALA A 53 -22.17 6.11 9.50
N ALA A 54 -21.77 4.83 9.54
CA ALA A 54 -22.35 3.86 10.47
C ALA A 54 -22.10 4.21 11.95
N ILE A 55 -20.93 4.79 12.29
CA ILE A 55 -20.60 5.30 13.63
C ILE A 55 -21.54 6.46 14.01
N TYR A 56 -21.79 7.38 13.09
CA TYR A 56 -22.68 8.52 13.33
C TYR A 56 -24.12 8.06 13.64
N ASP A 57 -24.61 7.07 12.90
CA ASP A 57 -25.97 6.53 13.09
C ASP A 57 -26.12 5.68 14.36
N ASN A 58 -25.02 5.13 14.91
CA ASN A 58 -25.04 4.22 16.05
C ASN A 58 -24.04 4.65 17.14
N PRO A 59 -24.35 5.72 17.91
CA PRO A 59 -23.44 6.29 18.90
C PRO A 59 -23.09 5.29 20.02
N ASP A 60 -24.01 4.41 20.41
CA ASP A 60 -23.77 3.40 21.46
C ASP A 60 -22.72 2.36 21.05
N ALA A 61 -22.55 2.13 19.74
CA ALA A 61 -21.57 1.20 19.19
C ALA A 61 -20.32 1.92 18.64
N ALA A 62 -20.23 3.25 18.76
CA ALA A 62 -19.19 4.07 18.14
C ALA A 62 -17.78 3.61 18.49
N ALA A 63 -17.50 3.35 19.78
CA ALA A 63 -16.18 2.92 20.22
C ALA A 63 -15.73 1.58 19.59
N ALA A 64 -16.66 0.61 19.48
CA ALA A 64 -16.38 -0.68 18.86
C ALA A 64 -16.18 -0.55 17.34
N LEU A 65 -17.03 0.23 16.66
CA LEU A 65 -16.91 0.47 15.22
C LEU A 65 -15.65 1.27 14.89
N GLU A 66 -15.23 2.22 15.73
CA GLU A 66 -13.97 2.94 15.55
C GLU A 66 -12.77 2.01 15.66
N ALA A 67 -12.75 1.10 16.64
CA ALA A 67 -11.70 0.10 16.76
C ALA A 67 -11.66 -0.82 15.53
N ILE A 68 -12.82 -1.26 15.03
CA ILE A 68 -12.91 -2.07 13.79
C ILE A 68 -12.42 -1.27 12.59
N LYS A 69 -12.80 0.01 12.47
CA LYS A 69 -12.34 0.90 11.41
C LYS A 69 -10.82 1.01 11.42
N ALA A 70 -10.24 1.29 12.58
CA ALA A 70 -8.79 1.40 12.75
C ALA A 70 -8.07 0.09 12.35
N ALA A 71 -8.56 -1.06 12.84
CA ALA A 71 -7.98 -2.36 12.53
C ALA A 71 -8.06 -2.69 11.02
N LEU A 72 -9.21 -2.45 10.39
CA LEU A 72 -9.41 -2.69 8.96
C LEU A 72 -8.48 -1.83 8.11
N LEU A 73 -8.41 -0.53 8.40
CA LEU A 73 -7.55 0.41 7.66
C LEU A 73 -6.06 0.08 7.86
N LEU A 74 -5.66 -0.35 9.07
CA LEU A 74 -4.31 -0.81 9.34
C LEU A 74 -3.94 -2.04 8.49
N ILE A 75 -4.84 -3.02 8.40
CA ILE A 75 -4.61 -4.22 7.58
C ILE A 75 -4.43 -3.84 6.11
N ILE A 76 -5.30 -2.96 5.57
CA ILE A 76 -5.19 -2.49 4.19
C ILE A 76 -3.87 -1.74 3.96
N ALA A 77 -3.45 -0.89 4.91
CA ALA A 77 -2.19 -0.16 4.83
C ALA A 77 -0.98 -1.11 4.80
N VAL A 78 -0.97 -2.16 5.62
CA VAL A 78 0.11 -3.18 5.62
C VAL A 78 0.16 -3.95 4.30
N ILE A 79 -0.99 -4.31 3.74
CA ILE A 79 -1.05 -5.00 2.44
C ILE A 79 -0.49 -4.10 1.34
N LYS A 80 -0.89 -2.83 1.30
CA LYS A 80 -0.39 -1.86 0.32
C LYS A 80 1.11 -1.62 0.46
N SER A 81 1.61 -1.41 1.67
CA SER A 81 3.04 -1.19 1.89
C SER A 81 3.86 -2.41 1.47
N THR A 82 3.37 -3.62 1.75
CA THR A 82 4.02 -4.86 1.29
C THR A 82 4.08 -4.95 -0.24
N LEU A 83 2.96 -4.65 -0.93
CA LEU A 83 2.92 -4.62 -2.39
C LEU A 83 3.93 -3.62 -2.97
N VAL A 84 4.03 -2.42 -2.39
CA VAL A 84 4.99 -1.41 -2.82
C VAL A 84 6.43 -1.87 -2.57
N ILE A 85 6.72 -2.41 -1.38
CA ILE A 85 8.07 -2.84 -1.01
C ILE A 85 8.53 -4.01 -1.88
N TRP A 86 7.67 -4.97 -2.22
CA TRP A 86 8.07 -6.13 -3.00
C TRP A 86 8.12 -5.90 -4.50
N PHE A 87 7.26 -5.03 -5.03
CA PHE A 87 7.15 -4.86 -6.48
C PHE A 87 7.63 -3.51 -6.99
N TYR A 88 7.70 -2.47 -6.17
CA TYR A 88 8.16 -1.14 -6.58
C TYR A 88 9.50 -0.73 -6.00
N MET A 89 9.86 -1.27 -4.84
CA MET A 89 11.23 -1.16 -4.35
C MET A 89 11.96 -2.44 -4.74
N HIS A 90 12.94 -2.35 -5.63
CA HIS A 90 13.73 -3.49 -6.10
C HIS A 90 14.67 -4.07 -5.01
N LEU A 91 14.29 -3.98 -3.72
CA LEU A 91 15.05 -4.45 -2.55
C LEU A 91 15.40 -5.93 -2.61
N ARG A 92 14.63 -6.72 -3.36
CA ARG A 92 14.88 -8.15 -3.54
C ARG A 92 16.05 -8.42 -4.50
N ASP A 93 16.19 -7.58 -5.52
CA ASP A 93 17.15 -7.79 -6.62
C ASP A 93 18.41 -6.92 -6.47
N GLU A 94 18.37 -5.93 -5.57
CA GLU A 94 19.47 -5.01 -5.28
C GLU A 94 20.19 -5.32 -3.95
N HIS A 95 21.18 -4.49 -3.61
CA HIS A 95 22.03 -4.71 -2.43
C HIS A 95 21.22 -4.68 -1.12
N PRO A 96 21.44 -5.63 -0.18
CA PRO A 96 20.64 -5.75 1.04
C PRO A 96 20.70 -4.52 1.97
N LEU A 97 21.70 -3.64 1.79
CA LEU A 97 21.75 -2.36 2.51
C LEU A 97 20.54 -1.45 2.20
N LEU A 98 19.90 -1.58 1.03
CA LEU A 98 18.73 -0.78 0.70
C LEU A 98 17.52 -1.15 1.58
N ALA A 99 17.42 -2.40 2.02
CA ALA A 99 16.41 -2.81 2.99
C ALA A 99 16.68 -2.19 4.37
N VAL A 100 17.95 -1.96 4.73
CA VAL A 100 18.32 -1.25 5.96
C VAL A 100 17.94 0.23 5.88
N VAL A 101 18.06 0.86 4.71
CA VAL A 101 17.61 2.24 4.51
C VAL A 101 16.11 2.39 4.79
N LEU A 102 15.30 1.35 4.52
CA LEU A 102 13.87 1.33 4.83
C LEU A 102 13.56 1.30 6.34
N LEU A 103 14.50 0.87 7.19
CA LEU A 103 14.32 0.93 8.65
C LEU A 103 14.25 2.36 9.17
N LEU A 104 14.95 3.31 8.53
CA LEU A 104 14.97 4.69 8.99
C LEU A 104 13.59 5.36 8.95
N PRO A 105 12.86 5.40 7.81
CA PRO A 105 11.50 5.95 7.78
C PRO A 105 10.53 5.14 8.65
N LEU A 106 10.71 3.82 8.77
CA LEU A 106 9.88 2.99 9.66
C LEU A 106 10.07 3.36 11.13
N LEU A 107 11.32 3.61 11.55
CA LEU A 107 11.65 4.03 12.91
C LEU A 107 11.07 5.41 13.20
N ILE A 108 11.19 6.36 12.27
CA ILE A 108 10.60 7.70 12.40
C ILE A 108 9.08 7.61 12.54
N ALA A 109 8.41 6.80 11.71
CA ALA A 109 6.97 6.58 11.82
C ALA A 109 6.59 5.96 13.17
N GLY A 110 7.32 4.94 13.62
CA GLY A 110 7.10 4.30 14.92
C GLY A 110 7.27 5.26 16.09
N LEU A 111 8.33 6.08 16.10
CA LEU A 111 8.54 7.11 17.11
C LEU A 111 7.43 8.17 17.08
N SER A 112 6.96 8.55 15.89
CA SER A 112 5.86 9.52 15.73
C SER A 112 4.56 8.98 16.32
N ILE A 113 4.25 7.70 16.11
CA ILE A 113 3.08 7.05 16.70
C ILE A 113 3.20 6.98 18.22
N LEU A 114 4.36 6.59 18.74
CA LEU A 114 4.58 6.54 20.19
C LEU A 114 4.42 7.91 20.84
N TYR A 115 4.94 8.96 20.19
CA TYR A 115 4.76 10.33 20.61
C TYR A 115 3.29 10.74 20.67
N LEU A 116 2.51 10.43 19.62
CA LEU A 116 1.07 10.71 19.58
C LEU A 116 0.30 9.95 20.65
N LEU A 117 0.71 8.72 20.97
CA LEU A 117 0.07 7.91 22.01
C LEU A 117 0.37 8.44 23.42
N ALA A 118 1.53 9.07 23.62
CA ALA A 118 1.94 9.64 24.90
C ALA A 118 1.22 10.96 25.22
N ILE A 119 0.68 11.67 24.22
CA ILE A 119 0.02 12.96 24.42
C ILE A 119 -1.50 12.75 24.50
N PRO A 120 -2.15 13.12 25.61
CA PRO A 120 -3.60 13.01 25.72
C PRO A 120 -4.28 13.97 24.73
N PRO A 121 -5.30 13.51 23.97
CA PRO A 121 -6.07 14.35 23.07
C PRO A 121 -6.95 15.31 23.89
N GLY A 122 -6.49 16.54 24.14
CA GLY A 122 -7.30 17.55 24.85
C GLY A 122 -6.61 18.84 25.33
N GLY A 123 -5.35 19.10 24.99
CA GLY A 123 -4.56 20.19 25.59
C GLY A 123 -4.71 21.61 25.01
N TYR A 124 -5.62 21.86 24.05
CA TYR A 124 -5.77 23.17 23.43
C TYR A 124 -7.18 23.75 23.65
N SER A 125 -7.45 24.22 24.86
CA SER A 125 -8.52 25.19 25.11
C SER A 125 -7.89 26.55 25.42
N LEU A 126 -7.92 27.45 24.44
CA LEU A 126 -7.81 28.91 24.65
C LEU A 126 -9.22 29.49 24.72
#